data_AF-A0A849BSJ2-F1
#
_entry.id   AF-A0A849BSJ2-F1
#
_cell.length_a   1.000
_cell.length_b   1.000
_cell.length_c   1.000
_cell.angle_alpha   90.00
_cell.angle_beta   90.00
_cell.angle_gamma   90.00
#
_symmetry.space_group_name_H-M   'P 1'
#
loop_
_entity.id
_entity.type
_entity.pdbx_description
1 polymer ?
#
loop_
_entity_poly.entity_id
_entity_poly.type
_entity_poly.pdbx_seq_one_letter_code
_entity_poly.pdbx_strand_id
1 'polypeptide(L)'
;MSAVGGVDEDAVTQRPRGGATAADAAAAPTGSGEDLRATRRQVLARALLPRSREMLLKLPLVPLGAAVALVAAGRVPGPAAIVQLVVLWVVVEPLAYQARYQLNDLRDRAADAAHPERDHRGRLTFPWTPARAAVVWGSLGARVAAAVALAVLLPGSAGEAATGFLVLLVLVSGAYELARERVRRAGPVAPDGVAARRLGLPVLACVPLGYGLRVWTGYHAAAGGELPPVLGILLVATVLATYTACVLLAWALEATTFLGERGAPPAEGLGRRAHVALLLAHAGLLSAEGRSPRPVPGRALVVARDRPAGSALDVRAWDVAGAVAVVGAYLLAGAGTGADGAVRAVLVAAGLLSAAAPSLVHLRSRPGSGPWDGRAPWLAPGSLAVVVALEWLLLAGAMVAVLVLAPAQARLLWVPAFVLFQVGSTRTSSYERGFGPLSTVRRPLAWLRRRRGQRGPGAATG
;
A
#
# COMPACT_ATOMS: atom_id res chain seq x y z
N MET A 1 53.87 -9.28 -3.94
CA MET A 1 53.86 -10.66 -3.42
C MET A 1 52.45 -10.97 -2.99
N SER A 2 51.78 -11.80 -3.78
CA SER A 2 50.36 -12.08 -3.74
C SER A 2 50.04 -13.22 -2.78
N ALA A 3 49.04 -13.05 -1.93
CA ALA A 3 48.37 -14.14 -1.24
C ALA A 3 46.93 -14.19 -1.73
N VAL A 4 46.70 -15.03 -2.74
CA VAL A 4 45.38 -15.40 -3.26
C VAL A 4 44.84 -16.48 -2.31
N GLY A 5 43.84 -16.12 -1.50
CA GLY A 5 43.10 -17.07 -0.68
C GLY A 5 42.19 -17.92 -1.55
N GLY A 6 42.41 -19.23 -1.54
CA GLY A 6 41.58 -20.22 -2.22
C GLY A 6 40.15 -20.20 -1.68
N VAL A 7 39.20 -20.05 -2.59
CA VAL A 7 37.78 -20.27 -2.34
C VAL A 7 37.52 -21.75 -2.60
N ASP A 8 37.15 -22.49 -1.57
CA ASP A 8 36.67 -23.88 -1.66
C ASP A 8 35.39 -23.93 -2.50
N GLU A 9 35.49 -24.47 -3.72
CA GLU A 9 34.37 -24.66 -4.66
C GLU A 9 33.52 -25.92 -4.38
N ASP A 10 33.87 -26.72 -3.36
CA ASP A 10 33.29 -28.07 -3.17
C ASP A 10 32.02 -28.16 -2.30
N ALA A 11 31.43 -27.03 -1.88
CA ALA A 11 30.31 -27.05 -0.92
C ALA A 11 28.88 -26.94 -1.50
N VAL A 12 28.68 -26.93 -2.83
CA VAL A 12 27.37 -26.54 -3.43
C VAL A 12 26.55 -27.68 -4.09
N THR A 13 27.01 -28.94 -4.11
CA THR A 13 26.30 -30.00 -4.86
C THR A 13 25.76 -31.19 -4.06
N GLN A 14 25.57 -31.09 -2.74
CA GLN A 14 24.78 -32.10 -2.01
C GLN A 14 23.27 -31.78 -2.06
N ARG A 15 22.65 -32.05 -3.21
CA ARG A 15 21.20 -32.29 -3.28
C ARG A 15 20.91 -33.62 -2.58
N PRO A 16 19.96 -33.69 -1.62
CA PRO A 16 19.47 -34.96 -1.14
C PRO A 16 18.83 -35.70 -2.33
N ARG A 17 19.47 -36.78 -2.79
CA ARG A 17 18.90 -37.76 -3.71
C ARG A 17 17.84 -38.58 -2.95
N GLY A 18 16.73 -37.94 -2.58
CA GLY A 18 15.49 -38.65 -2.30
C GLY A 18 14.95 -39.13 -3.64
N GLY A 19 15.15 -40.40 -3.96
CA GLY A 19 14.64 -41.02 -5.17
C GLY A 19 13.11 -41.05 -5.15
N ALA A 20 12.49 -39.99 -5.68
CA ALA A 20 11.11 -40.07 -6.13
C ALA A 20 11.05 -41.12 -7.23
N THR A 21 10.45 -42.26 -6.93
CA THR A 21 10.33 -43.36 -7.89
C THR A 21 9.46 -42.90 -9.07
N ALA A 22 9.74 -43.38 -10.28
CA ALA A 22 8.94 -43.08 -11.47
C ALA A 22 7.45 -43.46 -11.33
N ALA A 23 7.10 -44.26 -10.31
CA ALA A 23 5.73 -44.61 -9.95
C ALA A 23 4.94 -43.44 -9.33
N ASP A 24 5.58 -42.52 -8.61
CA ASP A 24 4.90 -41.37 -8.00
C ASP A 24 4.51 -40.29 -9.03
N ALA A 25 5.08 -40.34 -10.24
CA ALA A 25 4.78 -39.40 -11.32
C ALA A 25 3.49 -39.73 -12.09
N ALA A 26 2.91 -40.93 -11.92
CA ALA A 26 1.75 -41.39 -12.68
C ALA A 26 0.41 -41.24 -11.94
N ALA A 27 0.41 -40.89 -10.66
CA ALA A 27 -0.80 -40.52 -9.95
C ALA A 27 -1.25 -39.12 -10.39
N ALA A 28 -1.89 -39.05 -11.57
CA ALA A 28 -2.55 -37.85 -12.03
C ALA A 28 -3.49 -37.37 -10.91
N PRO A 29 -3.37 -36.13 -10.43
CA PRO A 29 -4.25 -35.63 -9.39
C PRO A 29 -5.67 -35.68 -9.91
N THR A 30 -6.47 -36.64 -9.42
CA THR A 30 -7.91 -36.73 -9.63
C THR A 30 -8.59 -35.65 -8.81
N GLY A 31 -8.24 -34.39 -9.09
CA GLY A 31 -8.98 -33.25 -8.59
C GLY A 31 -10.42 -33.40 -9.06
N SER A 32 -11.36 -33.13 -8.16
CA SER A 32 -12.78 -33.19 -8.50
C SER A 32 -13.06 -32.30 -9.71
N GLY A 33 -14.12 -32.60 -10.48
CA GLY A 33 -14.54 -31.73 -11.58
C GLY A 33 -14.80 -30.28 -11.13
N GLU A 34 -15.11 -30.08 -9.86
CA GLU A 34 -15.26 -28.78 -9.22
C GLU A 34 -13.93 -28.03 -9.07
N ASP A 35 -12.86 -28.70 -8.62
CA ASP A 35 -11.52 -28.12 -8.46
C ASP A 35 -10.96 -27.62 -9.80
N LEU A 36 -11.17 -28.38 -10.86
CA LEU A 36 -10.77 -28.00 -12.22
C LEU A 36 -11.52 -26.76 -12.71
N ARG A 37 -12.83 -26.68 -12.46
CA ARG A 37 -13.66 -25.52 -12.81
C ARG A 37 -13.28 -24.29 -11.99
N ALA A 38 -13.03 -24.45 -10.69
CA ALA A 38 -12.58 -23.37 -9.80
C ALA A 38 -11.21 -22.83 -10.27
N THR A 39 -10.27 -23.73 -10.58
CA THR A 39 -8.95 -23.34 -11.09
C THR A 39 -9.06 -22.64 -12.44
N ARG A 40 -9.88 -23.14 -13.37
CA ARG A 40 -10.11 -22.48 -14.67
C ARG A 40 -10.68 -21.08 -14.49
N ARG A 41 -11.67 -20.90 -13.61
CA ARG A 41 -12.22 -19.58 -13.27
C ARG A 41 -11.17 -18.66 -12.68
N GLN A 42 -10.32 -19.16 -11.77
CA GLN A 42 -9.23 -18.38 -11.20
C GLN A 42 -8.22 -17.95 -12.28
N VAL A 43 -7.80 -18.85 -13.17
CA VAL A 43 -6.86 -18.53 -14.27
C VAL A 43 -7.45 -17.48 -15.20
N LEU A 44 -8.72 -17.63 -15.62
CA LEU A 44 -9.39 -16.66 -16.48
C LEU A 44 -9.56 -15.30 -15.80
N ALA A 45 -10.00 -15.28 -14.54
CA ALA A 45 -10.11 -14.04 -13.77
C ALA A 45 -8.76 -13.31 -13.68
N ARG A 46 -7.65 -14.05 -13.53
CA ARG A 46 -6.29 -13.48 -13.51
C ARG A 46 -5.81 -13.03 -14.88
N ALA A 47 -6.19 -13.74 -15.93
CA ALA A 47 -5.87 -13.36 -17.30
C ALA A 47 -6.67 -12.13 -17.75
N LEU A 48 -7.87 -11.89 -17.23
CA LEU A 48 -8.73 -10.76 -17.63
C LEU A 48 -8.53 -9.52 -16.76
N LEU A 49 -8.45 -9.70 -15.45
CA LEU A 49 -8.32 -8.59 -14.51
C LEU A 49 -7.49 -9.01 -13.29
N PRO A 50 -6.15 -9.01 -13.40
CA PRO A 50 -5.28 -9.20 -12.25
C PRO A 50 -5.72 -8.25 -11.14
N ARG A 51 -5.86 -8.74 -9.91
CA ARG A 51 -6.05 -7.84 -8.74
C ARG A 51 -7.18 -6.81 -8.89
N SER A 52 -8.36 -7.23 -9.34
CA SER A 52 -9.52 -6.34 -9.58
C SER A 52 -9.88 -5.45 -8.40
N ARG A 53 -9.79 -5.97 -7.17
CA ARG A 53 -10.01 -5.22 -5.93
C ARG A 53 -8.99 -4.10 -5.74
N GLU A 54 -7.72 -4.35 -6.05
CA GLU A 54 -6.66 -3.35 -5.97
C GLU A 54 -6.75 -2.31 -7.10
N MET A 55 -7.31 -2.68 -8.25
CA MET A 55 -7.58 -1.79 -9.37
C MET A 55 -8.61 -0.73 -9.01
N LEU A 56 -9.79 -1.15 -8.51
CA LEU A 56 -10.92 -0.26 -8.21
C LEU A 56 -10.53 0.93 -7.32
N LEU A 57 -9.63 0.69 -6.36
CA LEU A 57 -9.10 1.72 -5.47
C LEU A 57 -8.29 2.80 -6.20
N LYS A 58 -7.60 2.41 -7.28
CA LYS A 58 -6.60 3.23 -7.98
C LYS A 58 -7.14 3.79 -9.29
N LEU A 59 -8.26 3.26 -9.79
CA LEU A 59 -8.96 3.75 -10.97
C LEU A 59 -9.13 5.27 -11.01
N PRO A 60 -9.42 5.98 -9.90
CA PRO A 60 -9.63 7.42 -9.95
C PRO A 60 -8.37 8.24 -10.18
N LEU A 61 -7.16 7.68 -10.14
CA LEU A 61 -5.93 8.48 -10.11
C LEU A 61 -5.63 9.24 -11.41
N VAL A 62 -5.84 8.62 -12.58
CA VAL A 62 -5.70 9.32 -13.86
C VAL A 62 -6.84 10.33 -14.05
N PRO A 63 -8.14 9.98 -13.86
CA PRO A 63 -9.23 10.95 -13.93
C PRO A 63 -9.08 12.12 -12.95
N LEU A 64 -8.55 11.88 -11.75
CA LEU A 64 -8.24 12.90 -10.76
C LEU A 64 -7.25 13.92 -11.32
N GLY A 65 -6.14 13.44 -11.89
CA GLY A 65 -5.13 14.32 -12.50
C GLY A 65 -5.73 15.20 -13.59
N ALA A 66 -6.51 14.57 -14.48
CA ALA A 66 -7.18 15.26 -15.57
C ALA A 66 -8.20 16.29 -15.07
N ALA A 67 -9.02 15.91 -14.08
CA ALA A 67 -9.99 16.82 -13.46
C ALA A 67 -9.30 18.02 -12.81
N VAL A 68 -8.18 17.81 -12.11
CA VAL A 68 -7.42 18.93 -11.51
C VAL A 68 -6.95 19.90 -12.58
N ALA A 69 -6.40 19.40 -13.68
CA ALA A 69 -5.95 20.26 -14.78
C ALA A 69 -7.12 21.00 -15.47
N LEU A 70 -8.20 20.30 -15.82
CA LEU A 70 -9.36 20.91 -16.48
C LEU A 70 -9.98 22.02 -15.65
N VAL A 71 -10.12 21.77 -14.35
CA VAL A 71 -10.73 22.74 -13.43
C VAL A 71 -9.79 23.93 -13.19
N ALA A 72 -8.48 23.70 -13.04
CA ALA A 72 -7.50 24.78 -12.93
C ALA A 72 -7.43 25.64 -14.19
N ALA A 73 -7.65 25.04 -15.36
CA ALA A 73 -7.72 25.75 -16.63
C ALA A 73 -9.08 26.43 -16.88
N GLY A 74 -10.10 26.17 -16.05
CA GLY A 74 -11.47 26.64 -16.28
C GLY A 74 -12.11 26.08 -17.56
N ARG A 75 -11.68 24.89 -18.02
CA ARG A 75 -12.11 24.30 -19.29
C ARG A 75 -13.10 23.16 -19.10
N VAL A 76 -14.05 23.06 -20.02
CA VAL A 76 -14.87 21.86 -20.22
C VAL A 76 -14.30 21.09 -21.40
N PRO A 77 -13.93 19.80 -21.24
CA PRO A 77 -13.37 19.03 -22.35
C PRO A 77 -14.46 18.75 -23.39
N GLY A 78 -14.14 18.97 -24.67
CA GLY A 78 -14.99 18.52 -25.78
C GLY A 78 -15.02 16.99 -25.92
N PRO A 79 -15.95 16.43 -26.72
CA PRO A 79 -16.11 14.97 -26.86
C PRO A 79 -14.82 14.23 -27.26
N ALA A 80 -14.03 14.80 -28.19
CA ALA A 80 -12.77 14.20 -28.62
C ALA A 80 -11.74 14.10 -27.48
N ALA A 81 -11.64 15.15 -26.65
CA ALA A 81 -10.75 15.16 -25.48
C ALA A 81 -11.19 14.13 -24.43
N ILE A 82 -12.51 13.98 -24.21
CA ILE A 82 -13.05 12.95 -23.31
C ILE A 82 -12.65 11.56 -23.79
N VAL A 83 -12.82 11.27 -25.09
CA VAL A 83 -12.42 9.98 -25.67
C VAL A 83 -10.92 9.73 -25.48
N GLN A 84 -10.08 10.73 -25.74
CA GLN A 84 -8.63 10.60 -25.54
C GLN A 84 -8.27 10.32 -24.07
N LEU A 85 -8.91 11.00 -23.11
CA LEU A 85 -8.70 10.78 -21.68
C LEU A 85 -9.19 9.40 -21.23
N VAL A 86 -10.28 8.88 -21.80
CA VAL A 86 -10.77 7.52 -21.55
C VAL A 86 -9.79 6.49 -22.12
N VAL A 87 -9.30 6.67 -23.35
CA VAL A 87 -8.28 5.78 -23.94
C VAL A 87 -7.00 5.81 -23.11
N LEU A 88 -6.53 7.00 -22.71
CA LEU A 88 -5.38 7.15 -21.80
C LEU A 88 -5.59 6.39 -20.48
N TRP A 89 -6.76 6.52 -19.88
CA TRP A 89 -7.12 5.78 -18.67
C TRP A 89 -7.07 4.25 -18.88
N VAL A 90 -7.54 3.76 -20.04
CA VAL A 90 -7.44 2.35 -20.44
C VAL A 90 -5.98 1.91 -20.65
N VAL A 91 -5.13 2.77 -21.22
CA VAL A 91 -3.68 2.48 -21.36
C VAL A 91 -3.04 2.34 -19.97
N VAL A 92 -3.31 3.28 -19.08
CA VAL A 92 -2.65 3.35 -17.77
C VAL A 92 -3.14 2.27 -16.80
N GLU A 93 -4.45 2.19 -16.52
CA GLU A 93 -4.94 1.36 -15.42
C GLU A 93 -5.15 -0.12 -15.83
N PRO A 94 -6.06 -0.48 -16.75
CA PRO A 94 -6.33 -1.88 -17.10
C PRO A 94 -5.23 -2.57 -17.89
N LEU A 95 -4.42 -1.85 -18.68
CA LEU A 95 -3.37 -2.45 -19.51
C LEU A 95 -2.02 -2.42 -18.81
N ALA A 96 -1.41 -1.24 -18.67
CA ALA A 96 -0.04 -1.12 -18.19
C ALA A 96 0.12 -1.47 -16.70
N TYR A 97 -0.74 -0.94 -15.81
CA TYR A 97 -0.63 -1.26 -14.40
C TYR A 97 -1.02 -2.69 -14.06
N GLN A 98 -1.99 -3.26 -14.76
CA GLN A 98 -2.31 -4.68 -14.58
C GLN A 98 -1.22 -5.60 -15.10
N ALA A 99 -0.57 -5.25 -16.22
CA ALA A 99 0.62 -5.94 -16.67
C ALA A 99 1.71 -5.93 -15.58
N ARG A 100 1.97 -4.78 -14.95
CA ARG A 100 2.91 -4.69 -13.82
C ARG A 100 2.49 -5.61 -12.66
N TYR A 101 1.22 -5.57 -12.22
CA TYR A 101 0.77 -6.42 -11.11
C TYR A 101 0.84 -7.90 -11.43
N GLN A 102 0.55 -8.28 -12.66
CA GLN A 102 0.65 -9.66 -13.13
C GLN A 102 2.11 -10.12 -13.16
N LEU A 103 3.04 -9.27 -13.61
CA LEU A 103 4.47 -9.56 -13.53
C LEU A 103 4.94 -9.74 -12.07
N ASN A 104 4.46 -8.90 -11.16
CA ASN A 104 4.74 -9.07 -9.73
C ASN A 104 4.19 -10.41 -9.20
N ASP A 105 2.94 -10.76 -9.52
CA ASP A 105 2.33 -12.04 -9.11
C ASP A 105 3.12 -13.24 -9.64
N LEU A 106 3.61 -13.18 -10.89
CA LEU A 106 4.43 -14.21 -11.51
C LEU A 106 5.77 -14.39 -10.79
N ARG A 107 6.46 -13.29 -10.46
CA ARG A 107 7.74 -13.30 -9.75
C ARG A 107 7.61 -13.70 -8.28
N ASP A 108 6.49 -13.36 -7.66
CA ASP A 108 6.27 -13.59 -6.23
C ASP A 108 5.58 -14.92 -5.94
N ARG A 109 5.30 -15.75 -6.94
CA ARG A 109 4.54 -17.00 -6.80
C ARG A 109 4.99 -17.87 -5.62
N ALA A 110 6.30 -18.09 -5.47
CA ALA A 110 6.84 -18.89 -4.36
C ALA A 110 6.66 -18.20 -2.99
N ALA A 111 6.91 -16.89 -2.93
CA ALA A 111 6.75 -16.10 -1.71
C ALA A 111 5.28 -15.94 -1.30
N ASP A 112 4.36 -15.97 -2.27
CA ASP A 112 2.92 -15.91 -2.04
C ASP A 112 2.34 -17.27 -1.61
N ALA A 113 2.88 -18.38 -2.13
CA ALA A 113 2.54 -19.73 -1.68
C ALA A 113 2.98 -20.01 -0.23
N ALA A 114 4.06 -19.36 0.22
CA ALA A 114 4.56 -19.43 1.59
C ALA A 114 3.87 -18.44 2.55
N HIS A 115 2.92 -17.63 2.07
CA HIS A 115 2.26 -16.63 2.90
C HIS A 115 1.27 -17.29 3.90
N PRO A 116 1.22 -16.86 5.18
CA PRO A 116 0.26 -17.40 6.16
C PRO A 116 -1.20 -17.34 5.69
N GLU A 117 -1.57 -16.26 5.01
CA GLU A 117 -2.90 -16.06 4.40
C GLU A 117 -2.96 -16.33 2.88
N ARG A 118 -2.18 -17.29 2.35
CA ARG A 118 -2.10 -17.57 0.90
C ARG A 118 -3.46 -17.74 0.20
N ASP A 119 -4.44 -18.36 0.87
CA ASP A 119 -5.76 -18.64 0.30
C ASP A 119 -6.64 -17.39 0.19
N HIS A 120 -6.49 -16.45 1.13
CA HIS A 120 -7.29 -15.21 1.16
C HIS A 120 -6.71 -14.10 0.26
N ARG A 121 -5.41 -14.16 -0.04
CA ARG A 121 -4.74 -13.11 -0.82
C ARG A 121 -5.15 -13.09 -2.29
N GLY A 122 -5.77 -14.16 -2.78
CA GLY A 122 -6.13 -14.30 -4.18
C GLY A 122 -4.93 -14.01 -5.06
N ARG A 123 -3.88 -14.83 -4.97
CA ARG A 123 -2.68 -14.75 -5.81
C ARG A 123 -2.62 -15.96 -6.75
N LEU A 124 -1.53 -16.14 -7.48
CA LEU A 124 -1.32 -17.29 -8.38
C LEU A 124 -0.91 -18.55 -7.58
N THR A 125 -1.78 -18.99 -6.67
CA THR A 125 -1.54 -20.14 -5.77
C THR A 125 -1.95 -21.49 -6.37
N PHE A 126 -2.54 -21.48 -7.58
CA PHE A 126 -2.95 -22.71 -8.26
C PHE A 126 -1.74 -23.53 -8.78
N PRO A 127 -1.90 -24.86 -8.97
CA PRO A 127 -0.84 -25.68 -9.56
C PRO A 127 -0.41 -25.17 -10.94
N TRP A 128 0.89 -25.04 -11.16
CA TRP A 128 1.42 -24.47 -12.41
C TRP A 128 1.54 -25.56 -13.48
N THR A 129 0.84 -25.38 -14.61
CA THR A 129 0.95 -26.26 -15.79
C THR A 129 1.37 -25.42 -17.00
N PRO A 130 1.96 -26.01 -18.05
CA PRO A 130 2.36 -25.28 -19.26
C PRO A 130 1.21 -24.49 -19.90
N ALA A 131 0.01 -25.07 -19.96
CA ALA A 131 -1.18 -24.39 -20.49
C ALA A 131 -1.59 -23.17 -19.64
N ARG A 132 -1.57 -23.29 -18.31
CA ARG A 132 -1.87 -22.16 -17.41
C ARG A 132 -0.81 -21.07 -17.51
N ALA A 133 0.46 -21.47 -17.65
CA ALA A 133 1.56 -20.55 -17.88
C ALA A 133 1.38 -19.76 -19.18
N ALA A 134 1.04 -20.43 -20.29
CA ALA A 134 0.81 -19.81 -21.58
C ALA A 134 -0.33 -18.79 -21.53
N VAL A 135 -1.45 -19.09 -20.85
CA VAL A 135 -2.56 -18.13 -20.68
C VAL A 135 -2.12 -16.89 -19.89
N VAL A 136 -1.41 -17.07 -18.78
CA VAL A 136 -0.98 -15.93 -17.94
C VAL A 136 0.09 -15.10 -18.65
N TRP A 137 1.10 -15.72 -19.26
CA TRP A 137 2.15 -14.99 -20.00
C TRP A 137 1.62 -14.35 -21.29
N GLY A 138 0.75 -15.04 -22.04
CA GLY A 138 0.13 -14.50 -23.25
C GLY A 138 -0.76 -13.30 -22.94
N SER A 139 -1.54 -13.37 -21.86
CA SER A 139 -2.33 -12.24 -21.34
C SER A 139 -1.45 -11.04 -20.96
N LEU A 140 -0.31 -11.27 -20.30
CA LEU A 140 0.65 -10.21 -19.97
C LEU A 140 1.21 -9.56 -21.24
N GLY A 141 1.68 -10.37 -22.20
CA GLY A 141 2.21 -9.87 -23.48
C GLY A 141 1.18 -9.07 -24.26
N ALA A 142 -0.06 -9.57 -24.37
CA ALA A 142 -1.15 -8.88 -25.05
C ALA A 142 -1.46 -7.51 -24.42
N ARG A 143 -1.48 -7.41 -23.08
CA ARG A 143 -1.67 -6.11 -22.39
C ARG A 143 -0.57 -5.11 -22.70
N VAL A 144 0.69 -5.56 -22.65
CA VAL A 144 1.84 -4.69 -22.93
C VAL A 144 1.81 -4.22 -24.38
N ALA A 145 1.57 -5.13 -25.33
CA ALA A 145 1.46 -4.79 -26.75
C ALA A 145 0.31 -3.80 -27.00
N ALA A 146 -0.87 -4.05 -26.42
CA ALA A 146 -2.01 -3.14 -26.54
C ALA A 146 -1.74 -1.77 -25.91
N ALA A 147 -1.08 -1.71 -24.74
CA ALA A 147 -0.73 -0.45 -24.10
C ALA A 147 0.23 0.38 -24.97
N VAL A 148 1.26 -0.25 -25.54
CA VAL A 148 2.22 0.41 -26.44
C VAL A 148 1.54 0.87 -27.72
N ALA A 149 0.75 0.01 -28.37
CA ALA A 149 0.05 0.35 -29.60
C ALA A 149 -0.89 1.55 -29.39
N LEU A 150 -1.71 1.53 -28.33
CA LEU A 150 -2.60 2.63 -28.01
C LEU A 150 -1.84 3.91 -27.64
N ALA A 151 -0.71 3.82 -26.91
CA ALA A 151 0.09 5.00 -26.59
C ALA A 151 0.66 5.69 -27.84
N VAL A 152 1.10 4.92 -28.84
CA VAL A 152 1.62 5.44 -30.11
C VAL A 152 0.51 6.01 -31.00
N LEU A 153 -0.67 5.39 -31.00
CA LEU A 153 -1.80 5.80 -31.84
C LEU A 153 -2.61 6.97 -31.25
N LEU A 154 -2.45 7.25 -29.95
CA LEU A 154 -3.17 8.33 -29.27
C LEU A 154 -2.52 9.68 -29.63
N PRO A 155 -3.26 10.66 -30.19
CA PRO A 155 -2.66 11.91 -30.64
C PRO A 155 -2.44 12.93 -29.51
N GLY A 156 -1.57 13.90 -29.77
CA GLY A 156 -1.36 15.09 -28.94
C GLY A 156 -0.82 14.80 -27.53
N SER A 157 -1.18 15.67 -26.59
CA SER A 157 -0.72 15.59 -25.19
C SER A 157 -1.11 14.28 -24.49
N ALA A 158 -2.20 13.64 -24.91
CA ALA A 158 -2.62 12.36 -24.36
C ALA A 158 -1.67 11.22 -24.78
N GLY A 159 -1.21 11.21 -26.04
CA GLY A 159 -0.19 10.28 -26.53
C GLY A 159 1.18 10.48 -25.90
N GLU A 160 1.59 11.74 -25.75
CA GLU A 160 2.82 12.11 -25.04
C GLU A 160 2.77 11.65 -23.58
N ALA A 161 1.66 11.90 -22.88
CA ALA A 161 1.43 11.44 -21.52
C ALA A 161 1.46 9.92 -21.41
N ALA A 162 0.80 9.20 -22.32
CA ALA A 162 0.81 7.74 -22.36
C ALA A 162 2.22 7.18 -22.56
N THR A 163 2.98 7.74 -23.51
CA THR A 163 4.33 7.31 -23.82
C THR A 163 5.28 7.58 -22.65
N GLY A 164 5.26 8.81 -22.10
CA GLY A 164 6.02 9.18 -20.92
C GLY A 164 5.68 8.31 -19.72
N PHE A 165 4.39 8.01 -19.51
CA PHE A 165 3.93 7.09 -18.48
C PHE A 165 4.55 5.70 -18.63
N LEU A 166 4.53 5.10 -19.83
CA LEU A 166 5.07 3.75 -20.06
C LEU A 166 6.59 3.70 -19.80
N VAL A 167 7.34 4.69 -20.28
CA VAL A 167 8.79 4.80 -20.03
C VAL A 167 9.08 4.91 -18.53
N LEU A 168 8.42 5.84 -17.85
CA LEU A 168 8.61 6.04 -16.41
C LEU A 168 8.12 4.84 -15.59
N LEU A 169 7.06 4.15 -16.02
CA LEU A 169 6.58 2.93 -15.38
C LEU A 169 7.64 1.82 -15.46
N VAL A 170 8.31 1.66 -16.60
CA VAL A 170 9.42 0.71 -16.76
C VAL A 170 10.57 1.08 -15.82
N LEU A 171 10.99 2.35 -15.79
CA LEU A 171 12.08 2.81 -14.92
C LEU A 171 11.76 2.60 -13.43
N VAL A 172 10.59 3.05 -12.97
CA VAL A 172 10.15 2.90 -11.58
C VAL A 172 9.97 1.44 -11.20
N SER A 173 9.39 0.63 -12.09
CA SER A 173 9.19 -0.81 -11.83
C SER A 173 10.51 -1.57 -11.85
N GLY A 174 11.44 -1.21 -12.74
CA GLY A 174 12.78 -1.77 -12.79
C GLY A 174 13.59 -1.46 -11.53
N ALA A 175 13.57 -0.20 -11.07
CA ALA A 175 14.22 0.20 -9.81
C ALA A 175 13.61 -0.53 -8.60
N TYR A 176 12.28 -0.62 -8.55
CA TYR A 176 11.57 -1.38 -7.51
C TYR A 176 11.97 -2.86 -7.51
N GLU A 177 11.99 -3.50 -8.68
CA GLU A 177 12.33 -4.91 -8.82
C GLU A 177 13.80 -5.19 -8.51
N LEU A 178 14.72 -4.28 -8.87
CA LEU A 178 16.13 -4.36 -8.50
C LEU A 178 16.30 -4.27 -6.97
N ALA A 179 15.61 -3.32 -6.32
CA ALA A 179 15.62 -3.20 -4.87
C ALA A 179 15.07 -4.47 -4.20
N ARG A 180 13.98 -5.04 -4.74
CA ARG A 180 13.41 -6.30 -4.23
C ARG A 180 14.29 -7.51 -4.44
N GLU A 181 14.98 -7.57 -5.56
CA GLU A 181 15.92 -8.66 -5.84
C GLU A 181 17.09 -8.66 -4.85
N ARG A 182 17.58 -7.47 -4.48
CA ARG A 182 18.58 -7.34 -3.40
C ARG A 182 18.06 -7.87 -2.07
N VAL A 183 16.80 -7.58 -1.72
CA VAL A 183 16.15 -8.15 -0.52
C VAL A 183 16.08 -9.68 -0.62
N ARG A 184 15.69 -10.23 -1.77
CA ARG A 184 15.59 -11.69 -1.97
C ARG A 184 16.94 -12.40 -1.83
N ARG A 185 18.00 -11.82 -2.39
CA ARG A 185 19.36 -12.40 -2.35
C ARG A 185 20.05 -12.27 -1.00
N ALA A 186 19.70 -11.26 -0.20
CA ALA A 186 20.31 -11.05 1.10
C ALA A 186 19.94 -12.12 2.15
N GLY A 187 18.95 -12.97 1.87
CA GLY A 187 18.46 -13.98 2.81
C GLY A 187 17.67 -13.37 3.97
N PRO A 188 17.48 -14.12 5.07
CA PRO A 188 16.81 -13.61 6.26
C PRO A 188 17.57 -12.44 6.89
N VAL A 189 16.90 -11.30 7.08
CA VAL A 189 17.50 -10.10 7.69
C VAL A 189 16.81 -9.76 9.01
N ALA A 190 17.60 -9.37 10.01
CA ALA A 190 17.08 -8.85 11.27
C ALA A 190 16.24 -7.57 11.02
N PRO A 191 14.94 -7.55 11.41
CA PRO A 191 13.97 -6.48 11.12
C PRO A 191 14.41 -5.06 11.51
N ASP A 192 15.17 -4.91 12.59
CA ASP A 192 15.64 -3.64 13.14
C ASP A 192 17.11 -3.31 12.77
N GLY A 193 17.77 -4.21 12.03
CA GLY A 193 19.17 -4.07 11.64
C GLY A 193 19.42 -3.03 10.54
N VAL A 194 20.67 -2.55 10.46
CA VAL A 194 21.13 -1.64 9.39
C VAL A 194 20.89 -2.25 8.00
N ALA A 195 21.06 -3.56 7.86
CA ALA A 195 20.79 -4.29 6.62
C ALA A 195 19.30 -4.21 6.21
N ALA A 196 18.36 -4.37 7.14
CA ALA A 196 16.93 -4.25 6.83
C ALA A 196 16.56 -2.84 6.38
N ARG A 197 17.16 -1.81 6.98
CA ARG A 197 16.98 -0.42 6.51
C ARG A 197 17.55 -0.19 5.11
N ARG A 198 18.81 -0.60 4.88
CA ARG A 198 19.49 -0.46 3.58
C ARG A 198 18.76 -1.18 2.45
N LEU A 199 18.16 -2.33 2.73
CA LEU A 199 17.45 -3.15 1.74
C LEU A 199 15.96 -2.78 1.62
N GLY A 200 15.31 -2.45 2.75
CA GLY A 200 13.87 -2.17 2.81
C GLY A 200 13.50 -0.77 2.35
N LEU A 201 14.26 0.26 2.75
CA LEU A 201 13.92 1.66 2.42
C LEU A 201 13.82 1.92 0.91
N PRO A 202 14.73 1.43 0.05
CA PRO A 202 14.58 1.62 -1.39
C PRO A 202 13.28 1.02 -1.93
N VAL A 203 12.86 -0.16 -1.44
CA VAL A 203 11.58 -0.77 -1.82
C VAL A 203 10.43 0.14 -1.40
N LEU A 204 10.43 0.63 -0.16
CA LEU A 204 9.39 1.52 0.37
C LEU A 204 9.33 2.84 -0.39
N ALA A 205 10.47 3.39 -0.82
CA ALA A 205 10.55 4.64 -1.57
C ALA A 205 10.04 4.50 -3.01
N CYS A 206 10.25 3.36 -3.68
CA CYS A 206 9.81 3.16 -5.06
C CYS A 206 8.30 2.91 -5.19
N VAL A 207 7.65 2.37 -4.16
CA VAL A 207 6.23 2.01 -4.19
C VAL A 207 5.30 3.20 -4.44
N PRO A 208 5.43 4.35 -3.73
CA PRO A 208 4.54 5.48 -3.94
C PRO A 208 4.68 6.10 -5.32
N LEU A 209 5.87 6.05 -5.95
CA LEU A 209 6.15 6.69 -7.24
C LEU A 209 5.13 6.35 -8.33
N GLY A 210 4.62 5.11 -8.33
CA GLY A 210 3.58 4.73 -9.29
C GLY A 210 2.28 5.54 -9.15
N TYR A 211 1.87 5.89 -7.94
CA TYR A 211 0.66 6.68 -7.70
C TYR A 211 0.82 8.12 -8.17
N GLY A 212 1.97 8.73 -7.90
CA GLY A 212 2.34 10.04 -8.43
C GLY A 212 2.35 10.04 -9.96
N LEU A 213 2.92 9.00 -10.57
CA LEU A 213 2.98 8.85 -12.01
C LEU A 213 1.59 8.79 -12.67
N ARG A 214 0.62 8.09 -12.06
CA ARG A 214 -0.77 8.04 -12.57
C ARG A 214 -1.43 9.42 -12.59
N VAL A 215 -1.36 10.15 -11.47
CA VAL A 215 -2.00 11.47 -11.39
C VAL A 215 -1.31 12.48 -12.29
N TRP A 216 0.02 12.42 -12.39
CA TRP A 216 0.79 13.23 -13.33
C TRP A 216 0.35 13.00 -14.78
N THR A 217 0.12 11.75 -15.16
CA THR A 217 -0.25 11.38 -16.54
C THR A 217 -1.59 12.00 -16.94
N GLY A 218 -2.60 11.90 -16.08
CA GLY A 218 -3.90 12.54 -16.33
C GLY A 218 -3.80 14.06 -16.35
N TYR A 219 -3.02 14.63 -15.43
CA TYR A 219 -2.78 16.08 -15.36
C TYR A 219 -2.10 16.60 -16.63
N HIS A 220 -1.01 15.97 -17.06
CA HIS A 220 -0.24 16.38 -18.24
C HIS A 220 -1.09 16.31 -19.52
N ALA A 221 -1.81 15.20 -19.72
CA ALA A 221 -2.69 15.03 -20.88
C ALA A 221 -3.75 16.13 -20.96
N ALA A 222 -4.41 16.44 -19.84
CA ALA A 222 -5.47 17.44 -19.79
C ALA A 222 -4.97 18.90 -19.71
N ALA A 223 -3.73 19.11 -19.26
CA ALA A 223 -3.12 20.44 -19.21
C ALA A 223 -2.72 20.91 -20.61
N GLY A 224 -2.28 20.01 -21.49
CA GLY A 224 -1.79 20.37 -22.83
C GLY A 224 -0.54 21.27 -22.80
N GLY A 225 0.23 21.24 -21.72
CA GLY A 225 1.41 22.10 -21.52
C GLY A 225 1.10 23.53 -21.06
N GLU A 226 -0.17 23.92 -20.95
CA GLU A 226 -0.56 25.31 -20.66
C GLU A 226 -0.57 25.65 -19.16
N LEU A 227 -0.59 24.64 -18.28
CA LEU A 227 -0.70 24.88 -16.84
C LEU A 227 0.67 24.97 -16.13
N PRO A 228 0.76 25.75 -15.05
CA PRO A 228 1.99 25.88 -14.28
C PRO A 228 2.50 24.51 -13.76
N PRO A 229 3.76 24.13 -14.02
CA PRO A 229 4.34 22.88 -13.55
C PRO A 229 4.26 22.70 -12.03
N VAL A 230 4.29 23.81 -11.28
CA VAL A 230 4.16 23.81 -9.81
C VAL A 230 2.87 23.14 -9.33
N LEU A 231 1.74 23.32 -10.03
CA LEU A 231 0.47 22.71 -9.65
C LEU A 231 0.52 21.19 -9.84
N GLY A 232 1.10 20.73 -10.96
CA GLY A 232 1.34 19.31 -11.21
C GLY A 232 2.26 18.68 -10.15
N ILE A 233 3.35 19.38 -9.77
CA ILE A 233 4.29 18.91 -8.74
C ILE A 233 3.59 18.78 -7.38
N LEU A 234 2.81 19.79 -6.97
CA LEU A 234 2.05 19.75 -5.70
C LEU A 234 1.04 18.61 -5.69
N LEU A 235 0.33 18.39 -6.80
CA LEU A 235 -0.62 17.28 -6.93
C LEU A 235 0.08 15.92 -6.81
N VAL A 236 1.20 15.75 -7.53
CA VAL A 236 2.02 14.53 -7.44
C VAL A 236 2.52 14.31 -6.02
N ALA A 237 3.12 15.32 -5.39
CA ALA A 237 3.63 15.22 -4.03
C ALA A 237 2.52 14.85 -3.02
N THR A 238 1.34 15.45 -3.16
CA THR A 238 0.17 15.15 -2.33
C THR A 238 -0.25 13.69 -2.47
N VAL A 239 -0.45 13.22 -3.70
CA VAL A 239 -0.85 11.82 -3.98
C VAL A 239 0.23 10.84 -3.54
N LEU A 240 1.51 11.14 -3.77
CA LEU A 240 2.64 10.35 -3.30
C LEU A 240 2.59 10.20 -1.78
N ALA A 241 2.39 11.29 -1.05
CA ALA A 241 2.31 11.29 0.40
C ALA A 241 1.10 10.51 0.91
N THR A 242 -0.09 10.73 0.36
CA THR A 242 -1.32 10.00 0.73
C THR A 242 -1.14 8.49 0.54
N TYR A 243 -0.68 8.07 -0.63
CA TYR A 243 -0.54 6.65 -0.94
C TYR A 243 0.66 6.01 -0.26
N THR A 244 1.71 6.77 0.07
CA THR A 244 2.77 6.30 0.98
C THR A 244 2.13 5.91 2.31
N ALA A 245 1.40 6.82 2.96
CA ALA A 245 0.75 6.53 4.23
C ALA A 245 -0.17 5.29 4.14
N CYS A 246 -1.05 5.25 3.14
CA CYS A 246 -1.98 4.12 2.97
C CYS A 246 -1.27 2.78 2.71
N VAL A 247 -0.23 2.76 1.87
CA VAL A 247 0.47 1.52 1.52
C VAL A 247 1.35 1.04 2.67
N LEU A 248 2.09 1.94 3.34
CA LEU A 248 2.90 1.57 4.49
C LEU A 248 2.02 1.01 5.62
N LEU A 249 0.85 1.63 5.87
CA LEU A 249 -0.11 1.11 6.85
C LEU A 249 -0.67 -0.24 6.42
N ALA A 250 -1.11 -0.38 5.16
CA ALA A 250 -1.63 -1.65 4.66
C ALA A 250 -0.60 -2.78 4.73
N TRP A 251 0.67 -2.49 4.42
CA TRP A 251 1.76 -3.45 4.52
C TRP A 251 2.13 -3.76 5.96
N ALA A 252 2.12 -2.79 6.87
CA ALA A 252 2.31 -3.03 8.29
C ALA A 252 1.21 -3.91 8.87
N LEU A 253 -0.05 -3.71 8.46
CA LEU A 253 -1.17 -4.57 8.83
C LEU A 253 -1.04 -5.96 8.24
N GLU A 254 -0.72 -6.09 6.94
CA GLU A 254 -0.44 -7.39 6.31
C GLU A 254 0.71 -8.12 7.03
N ALA A 255 1.74 -7.38 7.44
CA ALA A 255 2.89 -7.91 8.16
C ALA A 255 2.51 -8.59 9.48
N THR A 256 1.45 -8.11 10.17
CA THR A 256 0.99 -8.71 11.42
C THR A 256 0.55 -10.16 11.27
N THR A 257 0.21 -10.60 10.05
CA THR A 257 -0.14 -12.00 9.76
C THR A 257 1.06 -12.95 9.90
N PHE A 258 2.28 -12.42 9.92
CA PHE A 258 3.51 -13.17 10.16
C PHE A 258 3.86 -13.28 11.65
N LEU A 259 3.15 -12.57 12.53
CA LEU A 259 3.40 -12.63 13.97
C LEU A 259 2.67 -13.85 14.55
N GLY A 260 3.41 -14.65 15.32
CA GLY A 260 2.84 -15.75 16.10
C GLY A 260 2.24 -15.24 17.42
N GLU A 261 2.02 -16.18 18.35
CA GLU A 261 1.70 -15.81 19.72
C GLU A 261 2.83 -15.02 20.38
N ARG A 262 2.54 -14.38 21.51
CA ARG A 262 3.58 -13.67 22.25
C ARG A 262 4.69 -14.64 22.67
N GLY A 263 5.94 -14.27 22.41
CA GLY A 263 7.09 -15.15 22.66
C GLY A 263 7.42 -16.06 21.49
N ALA A 264 6.51 -16.25 20.55
CA ALA A 264 6.75 -17.11 19.39
C ALA A 264 7.60 -16.38 18.33
N PRO A 265 8.48 -17.11 17.63
CA PRO A 265 9.17 -16.57 16.47
C PRO A 265 8.15 -16.20 15.37
N PRO A 266 8.40 -15.15 14.57
CA PRO A 266 7.58 -14.85 13.41
C PRO A 266 7.69 -15.99 12.38
N ALA A 267 6.67 -16.11 11.53
CA ALA A 267 6.70 -17.07 10.44
C ALA A 267 7.93 -16.85 9.54
N GLU A 268 8.56 -17.94 9.10
CA GLU A 268 9.84 -17.95 8.35
C GLU A 268 9.84 -17.00 7.13
N GLY A 269 8.67 -16.83 6.50
CA GLY A 269 8.49 -15.95 5.35
C GLY A 269 8.75 -14.45 5.63
N LEU A 270 8.75 -14.01 6.89
CA LEU A 270 8.98 -12.61 7.25
C LEU A 270 10.43 -12.18 6.97
N GLY A 271 11.40 -13.04 7.27
CA GLY A 271 12.83 -12.74 7.08
C GLY A 271 13.20 -12.44 5.62
N ARG A 272 12.44 -13.01 4.67
CA ARG A 272 12.60 -12.79 3.22
C ARG A 272 11.90 -11.52 2.72
N ARG A 273 11.25 -10.77 3.61
CA ARG A 273 10.49 -9.54 3.33
C ARG A 273 11.01 -8.39 4.19
N ALA A 274 12.28 -8.03 4.02
CA ALA A 274 12.95 -6.99 4.83
C ALA A 274 12.17 -5.67 4.94
N HIS A 275 11.49 -5.22 3.88
CA HIS A 275 10.65 -4.01 3.91
C HIS A 275 9.40 -4.15 4.81
N VAL A 276 8.80 -5.34 4.88
CA VAL A 276 7.66 -5.67 5.74
C VAL A 276 8.13 -5.79 7.21
N ALA A 277 9.26 -6.47 7.41
CA ALA A 277 9.91 -6.59 8.71
C ALA A 277 10.29 -5.21 9.29
N LEU A 278 10.84 -4.33 8.45
CA LEU A 278 11.17 -2.95 8.81
C LEU A 278 9.92 -2.17 9.27
N LEU A 279 8.77 -2.37 8.63
CA LEU A 279 7.51 -1.73 9.02
C LEU A 279 6.99 -2.23 10.38
N LEU A 280 7.12 -3.52 10.67
CA LEU A 280 6.77 -4.05 12.00
C LEU A 280 7.70 -3.56 13.10
N ALA A 281 9.00 -3.49 12.81
CA ALA A 281 9.98 -2.89 13.71
C ALA A 281 9.67 -1.40 13.95
N HIS A 282 9.35 -0.67 12.88
CA HIS A 282 8.93 0.74 12.95
C HIS A 282 7.59 0.91 13.64
N ALA A 283 6.69 -0.06 13.61
CA ALA A 283 5.45 -0.05 14.39
C ALA A 283 5.67 -0.39 15.86
N GLY A 284 6.87 -0.81 16.25
CA GLY A 284 7.19 -1.29 17.59
C GLY A 284 6.61 -2.67 17.91
N LEU A 285 6.17 -3.43 16.90
CA LEU A 285 5.56 -4.76 17.05
C LEU A 285 6.60 -5.89 17.05
N LEU A 286 7.83 -5.61 16.61
CA LEU A 286 8.97 -6.50 16.74
C LEU A 286 10.01 -5.86 17.66
N SER A 287 10.47 -6.64 18.63
CA SER A 287 11.70 -6.33 19.36
C SER A 287 12.69 -7.45 19.12
N ALA A 288 13.96 -7.10 18.87
CA ALA A 288 15.03 -8.05 19.11
C ALA A 288 14.96 -8.47 20.59
N GLU A 289 14.87 -9.77 20.87
CA GLU A 289 15.02 -10.26 22.24
C GLU A 289 16.44 -9.98 22.73
N GLY A 290 16.52 -9.27 23.86
CA GLY A 290 17.77 -9.03 24.58
C GLY A 290 18.71 -8.04 23.88
N ARG A 291 18.78 -6.81 24.42
CA ARG A 291 19.92 -5.88 24.25
C ARG A 291 21.19 -6.42 24.92
N SER A 292 21.54 -7.68 24.70
CA SER A 292 22.81 -8.22 25.18
C SER A 292 23.84 -8.03 24.08
N PRO A 293 25.00 -7.39 24.35
CA PRO A 293 25.96 -6.92 23.35
C PRO A 293 26.68 -8.03 22.57
N ARG A 294 26.38 -9.31 22.82
CA ARG A 294 26.89 -10.43 22.03
C ARG A 294 25.83 -10.96 21.06
N PRO A 295 26.11 -10.98 19.74
CA PRO A 295 25.27 -11.65 18.77
C PRO A 295 25.37 -13.16 19.01
N VAL A 296 24.31 -13.76 19.53
CA VAL A 296 24.19 -15.22 19.58
C VAL A 296 23.48 -15.65 18.29
N PRO A 297 24.09 -16.53 17.47
CA PRO A 297 23.41 -17.11 16.31
C PRO A 297 22.12 -17.80 16.75
N GLY A 298 20.98 -17.46 16.14
CA GLY A 298 19.68 -18.07 16.44
C GLY A 298 18.77 -17.33 17.42
N ARG A 299 19.02 -16.05 17.74
CA ARG A 299 18.08 -15.26 18.55
C ARG A 299 16.71 -15.10 17.87
N ALA A 300 15.67 -15.55 18.56
CA ALA A 300 14.29 -15.45 18.14
C ALA A 300 13.80 -14.00 18.17
N LEU A 301 13.21 -13.56 17.07
CA LEU A 301 12.39 -12.35 17.06
C LEU A 301 11.14 -12.62 17.89
N VAL A 302 10.79 -11.72 18.80
CA VAL A 302 9.58 -11.88 19.60
C VAL A 302 8.65 -10.69 19.44
N VAL A 303 7.36 -10.99 19.38
CA VAL A 303 6.27 -10.00 19.36
C VAL A 303 6.38 -9.11 20.60
N ALA A 304 6.72 -7.83 20.38
CA ALA A 304 6.92 -6.87 21.45
C ALA A 304 5.57 -6.59 22.15
N ARG A 305 5.54 -6.63 23.49
CA ARG A 305 4.30 -6.41 24.25
C ARG A 305 4.00 -4.93 24.47
N ASP A 306 5.00 -4.13 24.81
CA ASP A 306 4.81 -2.75 25.21
C ASP A 306 6.12 -1.99 24.95
N ARG A 307 6.24 -1.31 23.81
CA ARG A 307 7.26 -0.26 23.67
C ARG A 307 6.57 1.03 24.12
N PRO A 308 6.84 1.57 25.32
CA PRO A 308 6.44 2.95 25.61
C PRO A 308 7.02 3.82 24.49
N ALA A 309 6.20 4.68 23.88
CA ALA A 309 6.62 5.53 22.76
C ALA A 309 7.91 6.25 23.14
N GLY A 310 9.03 5.73 22.64
CA GLY A 310 10.35 6.07 23.14
C GLY A 310 10.76 7.38 22.51
N SER A 311 10.53 8.48 23.22
CA SER A 311 10.80 9.88 22.83
C SER A 311 9.68 10.58 22.04
N ALA A 312 9.60 11.91 22.19
CA ALA A 312 8.77 12.83 21.39
C ALA A 312 9.00 12.75 19.87
N LEU A 313 10.02 12.01 19.43
CA LEU A 313 10.45 11.89 18.04
C LEU A 313 10.09 10.53 17.40
N ASP A 314 9.29 9.68 18.06
CA ASP A 314 8.82 8.41 17.47
C ASP A 314 7.71 8.63 16.43
N VAL A 315 7.97 9.51 15.46
CA VAL A 315 7.05 9.87 14.39
C VAL A 315 7.00 8.72 13.39
N ARG A 316 5.81 8.17 13.13
CA ARG A 316 5.68 7.08 12.16
C ARG A 316 5.77 7.62 10.74
N ALA A 317 6.37 6.85 9.84
CA ALA A 317 6.54 7.29 8.45
C ALA A 317 5.19 7.59 7.76
N TRP A 318 4.13 6.86 8.12
CA TRP A 318 2.79 7.14 7.62
C TRP A 318 2.15 8.40 8.22
N ASP A 319 2.53 8.82 9.43
CA ASP A 319 2.06 10.07 10.04
C ASP A 319 2.68 11.27 9.33
N VAL A 320 4.00 11.24 9.07
CA VAL A 320 4.68 12.27 8.27
C VAL A 320 4.07 12.35 6.87
N ALA A 321 3.87 11.20 6.23
CA ALA A 321 3.28 11.16 4.89
C ALA A 321 1.83 11.67 4.89
N GLY A 322 1.03 11.36 5.92
CA GLY A 322 -0.31 11.92 6.09
C GLY A 322 -0.28 13.45 6.26
N ALA A 323 0.61 13.95 7.10
CA ALA A 323 0.82 15.38 7.31
C ALA A 323 1.19 16.11 6.01
N VAL A 324 2.16 15.59 5.25
CA VAL A 324 2.59 16.15 3.97
C VAL A 324 1.45 16.10 2.94
N ALA A 325 0.65 15.03 2.92
CA ALA A 325 -0.51 14.93 2.04
C ALA A 325 -1.55 16.02 2.33
N VAL A 326 -1.87 16.21 3.60
CA VAL A 326 -2.82 17.22 4.03
C VAL A 326 -2.32 18.61 3.65
N VAL A 327 -1.09 18.97 4.05
CA VAL A 327 -0.49 20.27 3.71
C VAL A 327 -0.44 20.47 2.20
N GLY A 328 -0.03 19.45 1.44
CA GLY A 328 0.00 19.48 -0.02
C GLY A 328 -1.36 19.73 -0.65
N ALA A 329 -2.44 19.11 -0.14
CA ALA A 329 -3.80 19.32 -0.63
C ALA A 329 -4.27 20.77 -0.42
N TYR A 330 -3.95 21.36 0.74
CA TYR A 330 -4.27 22.76 1.03
C TYR A 330 -3.44 23.74 0.18
N LEU A 331 -2.16 23.46 -0.06
CA LEU A 331 -1.31 24.24 -0.97
C LEU A 331 -1.80 24.14 -2.42
N LEU A 332 -2.22 22.95 -2.86
CA LEU A 332 -2.79 22.72 -4.17
C LEU A 332 -4.09 23.53 -4.35
N ALA A 333 -4.97 23.50 -3.35
CA ALA A 333 -6.19 24.31 -3.36
C ALA A 333 -5.87 25.81 -3.37
N GLY A 334 -4.86 26.27 -2.62
CA GLY A 334 -4.44 27.67 -2.65
C GLY A 334 -3.87 28.11 -3.99
N ALA A 335 -3.05 27.27 -4.62
CA ALA A 335 -2.38 27.57 -5.89
C ALA A 335 -3.33 27.52 -7.09
N GLY A 336 -4.26 26.56 -7.12
CA GLY A 336 -5.15 26.32 -8.25
C GLY A 336 -6.35 27.29 -8.34
N THR A 337 -6.57 28.14 -7.33
CA THR A 337 -7.81 28.92 -7.21
C THR A 337 -7.62 30.42 -7.34
N GLY A 338 -6.37 30.88 -7.48
CA GLY A 338 -6.07 32.31 -7.45
C GLY A 338 -6.48 32.99 -6.14
N ALA A 339 -6.70 32.21 -5.07
CA ALA A 339 -7.16 32.69 -3.78
C ALA A 339 -6.26 33.82 -3.25
N ASP A 340 -6.86 34.79 -2.56
CA ASP A 340 -6.11 35.84 -1.90
C ASP A 340 -5.14 35.27 -0.83
N GLY A 341 -4.24 36.12 -0.34
CA GLY A 341 -3.25 35.70 0.65
C GLY A 341 -3.87 35.18 1.95
N ALA A 342 -5.05 35.67 2.33
CA ALA A 342 -5.73 35.32 3.58
C ALA A 342 -6.35 33.91 3.50
N VAL A 343 -7.06 33.59 2.42
CA VAL A 343 -7.62 32.25 2.18
C VAL A 343 -6.50 31.23 2.08
N ARG A 344 -5.39 31.56 1.41
CA ARG A 344 -4.20 30.69 1.38
C ARG A 344 -3.62 30.44 2.77
N ALA A 345 -3.51 31.48 3.60
CA ALA A 345 -3.03 31.33 4.98
C ALA A 345 -3.95 30.44 5.82
N VAL A 346 -5.28 30.60 5.71
CA VAL A 346 -6.27 29.75 6.39
C VAL A 346 -6.17 28.30 5.95
N LEU A 347 -6.05 28.05 4.64
CA LEU A 347 -5.87 26.70 4.09
C LEU A 347 -4.58 26.06 4.61
N VAL A 348 -3.46 26.78 4.59
CA VAL A 348 -2.18 26.28 5.12
C VAL A 348 -2.28 26.00 6.62
N ALA A 349 -2.87 26.90 7.40
CA ALA A 349 -3.06 26.71 8.84
C ALA A 349 -3.94 25.50 9.14
N ALA A 350 -5.07 25.34 8.44
CA ALA A 350 -5.93 24.16 8.54
C ALA A 350 -5.17 22.88 8.18
N GLY A 351 -4.33 22.93 7.14
CA GLY A 351 -3.47 21.82 6.76
C GLY A 351 -2.46 21.42 7.82
N LEU A 352 -1.78 22.39 8.42
CA LEU A 352 -0.83 22.17 9.50
C LEU A 352 -1.51 21.62 10.77
N LEU A 353 -2.70 22.12 11.11
CA LEU A 353 -3.48 21.66 12.25
C LEU A 353 -3.97 20.22 12.05
N SER A 354 -4.53 19.91 10.87
CA SER A 354 -4.94 18.55 10.51
C SER A 354 -3.75 17.59 10.46
N ALA A 355 -2.59 18.03 9.98
CA ALA A 355 -1.34 17.27 9.99
C ALA A 355 -0.81 16.99 11.41
N ALA A 356 -0.97 17.95 12.34
CA ALA A 356 -0.51 17.82 13.72
C ALA A 356 -1.44 16.94 14.58
N ALA A 357 -2.73 16.83 14.23
CA ALA A 357 -3.74 16.14 15.05
C ALA A 357 -3.38 14.68 15.38
N PRO A 358 -2.96 13.81 14.43
CA PRO A 358 -2.55 12.44 14.75
C PRO A 358 -1.36 12.38 15.72
N SER A 359 -0.40 13.29 15.55
CA SER A 359 0.79 13.38 16.41
C SER A 359 0.45 13.81 17.83
N LEU A 360 -0.44 14.79 18.00
CA LEU A 360 -0.92 15.24 19.32
C LEU A 360 -1.67 14.13 20.07
N VAL A 361 -2.39 13.28 19.34
CA VAL A 361 -3.14 12.14 19.89
C VAL A 361 -2.20 11.00 20.27
N HIS A 362 -1.18 10.77 19.45
CA HIS A 362 -0.12 9.84 19.77
C HIS A 362 0.66 10.27 21.04
N LEU A 363 0.95 11.56 21.19
CA LEU A 363 1.61 12.10 22.39
C LEU A 363 0.75 11.94 23.66
N ARG A 364 -0.57 12.08 23.56
CA ARG A 364 -1.50 11.93 24.71
C ARG A 364 -1.81 10.49 25.11
N SER A 365 -1.58 9.53 24.23
CA SER A 365 -1.82 8.10 24.49
C SER A 365 -0.62 7.41 25.15
N ARG A 366 0.35 8.18 25.65
CA ARG A 366 1.53 7.67 26.35
C ARG A 366 1.16 7.11 27.73
N PRO A 367 1.56 5.86 28.05
CA PRO A 367 1.55 5.38 29.43
C PRO A 367 2.46 6.25 30.30
N GLY A 368 2.00 6.68 31.48
CA GLY A 368 2.84 7.37 32.47
C GLY A 368 2.87 8.91 32.46
N SER A 369 2.14 9.61 31.59
CA SER A 369 2.20 11.09 31.50
C SER A 369 0.99 11.84 32.08
N GLY A 370 0.19 11.24 32.96
CA GLY A 370 -0.93 11.89 33.64
C GLY A 370 -1.86 10.91 34.38
N PRO A 371 -2.98 11.38 34.99
CA PRO A 371 -3.95 10.54 35.73
C PRO A 371 -4.65 9.44 34.89
N TRP A 372 -4.26 9.30 33.63
CA TRP A 372 -4.68 8.28 32.67
C TRP A 372 -3.70 7.09 32.65
N ASP A 373 -3.16 6.74 33.81
CA ASP A 373 -2.08 5.80 33.96
C ASP A 373 -2.59 4.35 33.84
N GLY A 374 -2.46 3.78 32.64
CA GLY A 374 -2.41 2.33 32.41
C GLY A 374 -3.69 1.50 32.66
N ARG A 375 -4.77 2.09 33.19
CA ARG A 375 -6.06 1.39 33.44
C ARG A 375 -7.16 1.70 32.43
N ALA A 376 -6.92 2.55 31.43
CA ALA A 376 -7.82 2.67 30.28
C ALA A 376 -7.49 1.50 29.33
N PRO A 377 -8.26 0.40 29.31
CA PRO A 377 -7.78 -0.85 28.72
C PRO A 377 -7.60 -0.77 27.20
N TRP A 378 -8.07 0.29 26.57
CA TRP A 378 -7.98 0.68 25.17
C TRP A 378 -8.58 2.10 25.17
N LEU A 379 -7.93 3.09 24.55
CA LEU A 379 -8.45 4.46 24.40
C LEU A 379 -9.98 4.47 24.38
N ALA A 380 -10.64 5.04 25.41
CA ALA A 380 -12.09 5.06 25.49
C ALA A 380 -12.62 5.49 24.11
N PRO A 381 -13.59 4.78 23.50
CA PRO A 381 -14.13 5.10 22.18
C PRO A 381 -14.39 6.60 21.98
N GLY A 382 -14.73 7.31 23.05
CA GLY A 382 -14.88 8.77 23.08
C GLY A 382 -13.63 9.58 22.71
N SER A 383 -12.40 9.19 23.05
CA SER A 383 -11.19 9.97 22.74
C SER A 383 -10.78 9.90 21.27
N LEU A 384 -10.76 8.70 20.69
CA LEU A 384 -10.59 8.52 19.25
C LEU A 384 -11.78 9.12 18.49
N ALA A 385 -13.01 8.97 18.99
CA ALA A 385 -14.18 9.59 18.40
C ALA A 385 -14.13 11.12 18.45
N VAL A 386 -13.59 11.74 19.51
CA VAL A 386 -13.41 13.19 19.62
C VAL A 386 -12.33 13.67 18.65
N VAL A 387 -11.23 12.94 18.50
CA VAL A 387 -10.17 13.27 17.53
C VAL A 387 -10.69 13.17 16.12
N VAL A 388 -11.33 12.05 15.79
CA VAL A 388 -11.98 11.84 14.51
C VAL A 388 -13.03 12.93 14.31
N ALA A 389 -13.89 13.21 15.28
CA ALA A 389 -14.89 14.28 15.18
C ALA A 389 -14.24 15.66 14.96
N LEU A 390 -13.15 16.00 15.65
CA LEU A 390 -12.41 17.25 15.46
C LEU A 390 -11.77 17.31 14.08
N GLU A 391 -11.15 16.22 13.61
CA GLU A 391 -10.60 16.12 12.26
C GLU A 391 -11.69 16.29 11.21
N TRP A 392 -12.84 15.65 11.39
CA TRP A 392 -14.02 15.77 10.54
C TRP A 392 -14.65 17.16 10.60
N LEU A 393 -14.68 17.82 11.77
CA LEU A 393 -15.16 19.19 11.92
C LEU A 393 -14.20 20.19 11.25
N LEU A 394 -12.88 20.00 11.37
CA LEU A 394 -11.88 20.80 10.66
C LEU A 394 -11.99 20.59 9.15
N LEU A 395 -12.15 19.34 8.70
CA LEU A 395 -12.35 19.00 7.30
C LEU A 395 -13.66 19.58 6.76
N ALA A 396 -14.75 19.50 7.53
CA ALA A 396 -16.04 20.10 7.19
C ALA A 396 -15.97 21.63 7.19
N GLY A 397 -15.25 22.24 8.15
CA GLY A 397 -15.02 23.68 8.21
C GLY A 397 -14.19 24.18 7.04
N ALA A 398 -13.12 23.47 6.68
CA ALA A 398 -12.33 23.74 5.47
C ALA A 398 -13.17 23.55 4.19
N MET A 399 -14.00 22.50 4.15
CA MET A 399 -14.93 22.27 3.04
C MET A 399 -15.94 23.42 2.92
N VAL A 400 -16.57 23.86 4.01
CA VAL A 400 -17.48 25.01 4.01
C VAL A 400 -16.75 26.29 3.59
N ALA A 401 -15.56 26.55 4.14
CA ALA A 401 -14.76 27.71 3.76
C ALA A 401 -14.44 27.70 2.25
N VAL A 402 -14.08 26.56 1.67
CA VAL A 402 -13.83 26.45 0.23
C VAL A 402 -15.13 26.57 -0.57
N LEU A 403 -16.21 25.93 -0.14
CA LEU A 403 -17.51 26.00 -0.81
C LEU A 403 -18.09 27.42 -0.80
N VAL A 404 -17.79 28.22 0.22
CA VAL A 404 -18.29 29.59 0.37
C VAL A 404 -17.34 30.59 -0.29
N LEU A 405 -16.05 30.52 -0.01
CA LEU A 405 -15.07 31.56 -0.34
C LEU A 405 -14.36 31.32 -1.66
N ALA A 406 -14.30 30.07 -2.15
CA ALA A 406 -13.53 29.75 -3.33
C ALA A 406 -14.38 29.84 -4.61
N PRO A 407 -13.76 30.19 -5.77
CA PRO A 407 -14.43 30.18 -7.07
C PRO A 407 -15.11 28.84 -7.36
N ALA A 408 -16.16 28.82 -8.18
CA ALA A 408 -16.90 27.58 -8.49
C ALA A 408 -15.99 26.41 -8.95
N GLN A 409 -14.89 26.73 -9.65
CA GLN A 409 -13.85 25.78 -10.04
C GLN A 409 -13.18 25.11 -8.82
N ALA A 410 -12.78 25.90 -7.82
CA ALA A 410 -12.17 25.40 -6.58
C ALA A 410 -13.05 24.39 -5.82
N ARG A 411 -14.37 24.59 -5.87
CA ARG A 411 -15.36 23.74 -5.20
C ARG A 411 -15.37 22.33 -5.79
N LEU A 412 -15.15 22.22 -7.11
CA LEU A 412 -15.10 20.94 -7.83
C LEU A 412 -13.80 20.16 -7.56
N LEU A 413 -12.66 20.84 -7.29
CA LEU A 413 -11.38 20.20 -6.93
C LEU A 413 -11.40 19.53 -5.56
N TRP A 414 -12.26 19.98 -4.66
CA TRP A 414 -12.33 19.46 -3.29
C TRP A 414 -13.05 18.12 -3.18
N VAL A 415 -13.99 17.84 -4.08
CA VAL A 415 -14.75 16.57 -4.09
C VAL A 415 -13.81 15.37 -4.33
N PRO A 416 -12.90 15.39 -5.33
CA PRO A 416 -11.92 14.32 -5.50
C PRO A 416 -10.94 14.18 -4.31
N ALA A 417 -10.45 15.28 -3.74
CA ALA A 417 -9.57 15.26 -2.57
C ALA A 417 -10.25 14.62 -1.35
N PHE A 418 -11.51 14.98 -1.10
CA PHE A 418 -12.35 14.40 -0.06
C PHE A 418 -12.61 12.91 -0.32
N VAL A 419 -12.95 12.53 -1.56
CA VAL A 419 -13.19 11.11 -1.91
C VAL A 419 -11.92 10.27 -1.74
N LEU A 420 -10.75 10.76 -2.14
CA LEU A 420 -9.47 10.04 -1.93
C LEU A 420 -9.16 9.84 -0.44
N PHE A 421 -9.43 10.86 0.38
CA PHE A 421 -9.29 10.78 1.82
C PHE A 421 -10.24 9.73 2.43
N GLN A 422 -11.52 9.73 2.02
CA GLN A 422 -12.53 8.78 2.51
C GLN A 422 -12.27 7.33 2.08
N VAL A 423 -11.87 7.13 0.82
CA VAL A 423 -11.59 5.80 0.29
C VAL A 423 -10.31 5.22 0.93
N GLY A 424 -9.33 6.06 1.26
CA GLY A 424 -8.16 5.69 2.06
C GLY A 424 -8.54 5.26 3.49
N SER A 425 -9.41 6.01 4.16
CA SER A 425 -9.81 5.74 5.55
C SER A 425 -10.65 4.47 5.67
N THR A 426 -11.58 4.23 4.73
CA THR A 426 -12.52 3.10 4.77
C THR A 426 -11.86 1.75 4.52
N ARG A 427 -10.76 1.65 3.78
CA ARG A 427 -10.15 0.35 3.46
C ARG A 427 -9.39 -0.30 4.61
N THR A 428 -8.99 0.46 5.62
CA THR A 428 -8.52 -0.11 6.90
C THR A 428 -9.56 -1.07 7.51
N SER A 429 -10.85 -0.91 7.18
CA SER A 429 -11.96 -1.72 7.69
C SER A 429 -12.22 -3.06 6.97
N SER A 430 -11.63 -3.30 5.80
CA SER A 430 -12.07 -4.37 4.88
C SER A 430 -11.31 -5.70 4.93
N TYR A 431 -10.31 -5.85 5.80
CA TYR A 431 -9.85 -7.20 6.15
C TYR A 431 -11.01 -7.89 6.89
N GLU A 432 -11.44 -9.09 6.49
CA GLU A 432 -12.53 -9.84 7.14
C GLU A 432 -12.26 -10.15 8.63
N ARG A 433 -11.05 -9.86 9.10
CA ARG A 433 -10.65 -9.87 10.50
C ARG A 433 -10.42 -8.47 11.09
N GLY A 434 -10.78 -7.36 10.43
CA GLY A 434 -10.02 -6.11 10.26
C GLY A 434 -9.70 -5.15 11.42
N PHE A 435 -8.94 -4.10 11.06
CA PHE A 435 -8.49 -2.95 11.85
C PHE A 435 -8.94 -1.64 11.16
N GLY A 436 -10.25 -1.40 11.10
CA GLY A 436 -10.81 -0.10 10.73
C GLY A 436 -11.87 0.35 11.74
N PRO A 437 -12.36 1.59 11.65
CA PRO A 437 -13.23 2.21 12.66
C PRO A 437 -14.49 1.37 12.97
N LEU A 438 -15.03 0.64 11.98
CA LEU A 438 -16.17 -0.27 12.18
C LEU A 438 -15.77 -1.64 12.77
N SER A 439 -14.53 -2.11 12.57
CA SER A 439 -14.06 -3.37 13.15
C SER A 439 -13.59 -3.22 14.60
N THR A 440 -13.18 -2.01 15.01
CA THR A 440 -13.01 -1.62 16.42
C THR A 440 -14.30 -1.78 17.22
N VAL A 441 -15.47 -1.77 16.57
CA VAL A 441 -16.77 -2.07 17.22
C VAL A 441 -17.11 -3.56 17.12
N ARG A 442 -16.88 -4.20 15.96
CA ARG A 442 -17.23 -5.61 15.76
C ARG A 442 -16.35 -6.61 16.51
N ARG A 443 -15.05 -6.34 16.69
CA ARG A 443 -14.12 -7.24 17.40
C ARG A 443 -14.43 -7.36 18.90
N PRO A 444 -14.65 -6.28 19.66
CA PRO A 444 -15.10 -6.40 21.06
C PRO A 444 -16.40 -7.18 21.18
N LEU A 445 -17.36 -6.96 20.27
CA LEU A 445 -18.62 -7.72 20.26
C LEU A 445 -18.42 -9.20 19.93
N ALA A 446 -17.58 -9.54 18.96
CA ALA A 446 -17.26 -10.93 18.64
C ALA A 446 -16.46 -11.63 19.75
N TRP A 447 -15.53 -10.92 20.40
CA TRP A 447 -14.80 -11.40 21.57
C TRP A 447 -15.72 -11.60 22.78
N LEU A 448 -16.63 -10.65 23.05
CA LEU A 448 -17.66 -10.77 24.09
C LEU A 448 -18.61 -11.95 23.83
N ARG A 449 -19.00 -12.19 22.56
CA ARG A 449 -19.80 -13.37 22.17
C ARG A 449 -19.04 -14.68 22.40
N ARG A 450 -17.74 -14.75 22.04
CA ARG A 450 -16.91 -15.94 22.32
C ARG A 450 -16.74 -16.17 23.82
N ARG A 451 -16.54 -15.12 24.62
CA ARG A 451 -16.49 -15.24 26.09
C ARG A 451 -17.82 -15.67 26.71
N ARG A 452 -18.95 -15.21 26.17
CA ARG A 452 -20.29 -15.68 26.62
C ARG A 452 -20.54 -17.13 26.25
N GLY A 453 -20.06 -17.59 25.08
CA GLY A 453 -20.15 -18.99 24.67
C GLY A 453 -19.21 -19.94 25.44
N GLN A 454 -18.05 -19.47 25.90
CA GLN A 454 -17.12 -20.25 26.73
C GLN A 454 -17.54 -20.34 28.20
N ARG A 455 -18.43 -19.46 28.67
CA ARG A 455 -19.16 -19.68 29.93
C ARG A 455 -20.31 -20.64 29.65
N GLY A 456 -19.96 -21.92 29.46
CA GLY A 456 -20.96 -22.97 29.41
C GLY A 456 -21.80 -23.00 30.71
N PRO A 457 -23.02 -23.55 30.67
CA PRO A 457 -23.95 -23.60 31.80
C PRO A 457 -23.47 -24.40 33.03
N GLY A 458 -22.25 -24.94 33.03
CA GLY A 458 -21.72 -25.82 34.09
C GLY A 458 -21.10 -25.12 35.31
N ALA A 459 -21.23 -23.80 35.47
CA ALA A 459 -20.64 -23.07 36.61
C ALA A 459 -21.68 -22.60 37.66
N ALA A 460 -22.90 -23.13 37.63
CA ALA A 460 -23.98 -22.74 38.55
C ALA A 460 -24.45 -23.86 39.50
N THR A 461 -23.61 -24.87 39.75
CA THR A 461 -23.84 -25.86 40.81
C THR A 461 -22.54 -26.05 41.59
N GLY A 462 -22.43 -25.29 42.68
CA GLY A 462 -21.35 -25.33 43.66
C GLY A 462 -21.73 -24.43 44.81
#